data_AF-A0A920SCZ7-F1
#
_entry.id   AF-A0A920SCZ7-F1
#
_cell.length_a   1.000
_cell.length_b   1.000
_cell.length_c   1.000
_cell.angle_alpha   90.00
_cell.angle_beta   90.00
_cell.angle_gamma   90.00
#
_symmetry.space_group_name_H-M   'P 1'
#
loop_
_entity.id
_entity.type
_entity.pdbx_description
1 polymer ?
#
loop_
_entity_poly.entity_id
_entity_poly.type
_entity_poly.pdbx_seq_one_letter_code
_entity_poly.pdbx_strand_id
1 'polypeptide(L)'
;MTTTEQNQAQGALVGLKVLDFGQYIPGPMLGMLLSDQGAEVIKVERPGGDPARTEPAFSTWNRGKRSIVLDLKTPEGQANAVALAKQADIVIENYRPGVADRLGIGYKALSKANPQLLYCSIPGFGEDSPHRNERGWEGIVSASTGTYQPYDETEEPLFLPLPTASTFAAIVSAVSVGMAVVARDRNGKGQHIEVPMHSAMFSAIGRNLVKLFDIDPPNLDEFPRNVMAHQYECKDGKFLQSQGGYAVFVGQLMAAAGRPEWVEELESLYNVETDPEVIQMWKRRFEEMFLERDAKQWEDDIAAANGVGTVCKPVEEWLSHEHALAGKMVIQVDDAQYGIMKQPGVQVRLRGTPGAIQFRAPTLGEHTDEILAELKSNTEKPAIPKSGSESILHALEGLRVLDLCIVLAGPTCGRTLGEFGADVIKIDDPSRPYNIPGNTDVNRGKRSIQINLKTPEGLEVFYKLLETADIVVENNRKSSLSRLGISFEQMKARKPDIIHASLNAFGYDGPWSERPGWEQLAQATAGIQVRRGGRDGTPKLLPYP
;
A
#
# COMPACT_ATOMS: atom_id res chain seq x y z
N MET A 1 -21.82 -17.20 -6.70
CA MET A 1 -22.85 -17.70 -5.75
C MET A 1 -23.83 -16.57 -5.55
N THR A 2 -25.14 -16.83 -5.67
CA THR A 2 -26.19 -15.84 -5.42
C THR A 2 -26.25 -15.54 -3.93
N THR A 3 -25.92 -14.31 -3.53
CA THR A 3 -25.83 -13.88 -2.13
C THR A 3 -27.22 -13.62 -1.56
N THR A 4 -27.77 -14.59 -0.83
CA THR A 4 -28.99 -14.43 -0.02
C THR A 4 -28.87 -15.02 1.38
N GLU A 5 -27.67 -15.48 1.76
CA GLU A 5 -27.31 -15.74 3.15
C GLU A 5 -26.79 -14.44 3.77
N GLN A 6 -27.23 -14.12 4.98
CA GLN A 6 -26.68 -13.02 5.78
C GLN A 6 -25.26 -13.37 6.20
N ASN A 7 -24.28 -13.08 5.36
CA ASN A 7 -22.86 -13.22 5.72
C ASN A 7 -22.59 -12.39 6.98
N GLN A 8 -22.20 -13.07 8.06
CA GLN A 8 -21.60 -12.40 9.21
C GLN A 8 -20.34 -11.67 8.75
N ALA A 9 -20.18 -10.41 9.19
CA ALA A 9 -19.04 -9.59 8.81
C ALA A 9 -17.72 -10.26 9.22
N GLN A 10 -16.70 -10.17 8.35
CA GLN A 10 -15.39 -10.82 8.57
C GLN A 10 -14.25 -9.80 8.50
N GLY A 11 -13.30 -9.94 9.43
CA GLY A 11 -12.04 -9.20 9.45
C GLY A 11 -11.65 -8.72 10.86
N ALA A 12 -10.56 -7.96 10.95
CA ALA A 12 -9.99 -7.51 12.23
C ALA A 12 -10.74 -6.35 12.91
N LEU A 13 -11.66 -5.68 12.20
CA LEU A 13 -12.39 -4.49 12.67
C LEU A 13 -13.88 -4.75 12.90
N VAL A 14 -14.30 -6.01 12.95
CA VAL A 14 -15.67 -6.41 13.29
C VAL A 14 -16.05 -5.84 14.66
N GLY A 15 -17.20 -5.15 14.70
CA GLY A 15 -17.71 -4.46 15.89
C GLY A 15 -17.41 -2.96 15.95
N LEU A 16 -16.52 -2.43 15.10
CA LEU A 16 -16.33 -0.98 14.97
C LEU A 16 -17.37 -0.36 14.02
N LYS A 17 -17.95 0.78 14.43
CA LYS A 17 -18.85 1.58 13.60
C LYS A 17 -18.15 2.82 13.03
N VAL A 18 -18.28 3.05 11.73
CA VAL A 18 -17.64 4.13 10.98
C VAL A 18 -18.69 5.00 10.29
N LEU A 19 -18.58 6.31 10.45
CA LEU A 19 -19.42 7.29 9.78
C LEU A 19 -18.59 8.04 8.73
N ASP A 20 -18.81 7.72 7.45
CA ASP A 20 -18.03 8.22 6.31
C ASP A 20 -18.78 9.36 5.60
N PHE A 21 -18.39 10.60 5.91
CA PHE A 21 -18.83 11.80 5.19
C PHE A 21 -17.96 12.10 3.96
N GLY A 22 -17.03 11.21 3.62
CA GLY A 22 -16.04 11.41 2.57
C GLY A 22 -16.64 11.44 1.16
N GLN A 23 -16.03 12.26 0.30
CA GLN A 23 -16.38 12.44 -1.10
C GLN A 23 -15.20 12.13 -2.02
N TYR A 24 -15.48 11.77 -3.28
CA TYR A 24 -14.47 11.40 -4.27
C TYR A 24 -13.62 10.18 -3.87
N ILE A 25 -12.31 10.36 -3.62
CA ILE A 25 -11.35 9.26 -3.53
C ILE A 25 -10.89 8.96 -2.08
N PRO A 26 -10.18 9.85 -1.35
CA PRO A 26 -9.41 9.42 -0.18
C PRO A 26 -10.29 9.01 1.01
N GLY A 27 -11.33 9.79 1.35
CA GLY A 27 -12.29 9.44 2.40
C GLY A 27 -13.05 8.14 2.07
N PRO A 28 -13.68 8.04 0.88
CA PRO A 28 -14.33 6.81 0.46
C PRO A 28 -13.40 5.59 0.45
N MET A 29 -12.18 5.72 -0.07
CA MET A 29 -11.19 4.64 -0.09
C MET A 29 -10.79 4.19 1.32
N LEU A 30 -10.61 5.10 2.29
CA LEU A 30 -10.41 4.72 3.69
C LEU A 30 -11.61 3.92 4.21
N GLY A 31 -12.85 4.40 3.97
CA GLY A 31 -14.06 3.67 4.36
C GLY A 31 -14.13 2.27 3.75
N MET A 32 -13.72 2.09 2.49
CA MET A 32 -13.59 0.78 1.84
C MET A 32 -12.55 -0.10 2.56
N LEU A 33 -11.37 0.43 2.85
CA LEU A 33 -10.29 -0.33 3.52
C LEU A 33 -10.70 -0.81 4.92
N LEU A 34 -11.49 -0.03 5.66
CA LEU A 34 -12.03 -0.44 6.96
C LEU A 34 -13.18 -1.46 6.82
N SER A 35 -14.07 -1.28 5.83
CA SER A 35 -15.16 -2.23 5.55
C SER A 35 -14.66 -3.59 5.05
N ASP A 36 -13.62 -3.60 4.21
CA ASP A 36 -12.92 -4.82 3.76
C ASP A 36 -12.28 -5.59 4.94
N GLN A 37 -12.16 -4.98 6.13
CA GLN A 37 -11.71 -5.60 7.38
C GLN A 37 -12.85 -5.77 8.41
N GLY A 38 -14.11 -5.65 8.00
CA GLY A 38 -15.29 -6.01 8.82
C GLY A 38 -15.93 -4.87 9.61
N ALA A 39 -15.44 -3.63 9.49
CA ALA A 39 -16.08 -2.49 10.12
C ALA A 39 -17.46 -2.19 9.49
N GLU A 40 -18.45 -1.81 10.30
CA GLU A 40 -19.73 -1.33 9.80
C GLU A 40 -19.56 0.12 9.33
N VAL A 41 -19.64 0.37 8.01
CA VAL A 41 -19.41 1.70 7.44
C VAL A 41 -20.71 2.28 6.88
N ILE A 42 -21.15 3.39 7.46
CA ILE A 42 -22.29 4.18 6.99
C ILE A 42 -21.76 5.37 6.21
N LYS A 43 -21.97 5.40 4.89
CA LYS A 43 -21.70 6.57 4.07
C LYS A 43 -22.83 7.59 4.25
N VAL A 44 -22.48 8.79 4.70
CA VAL A 44 -23.41 9.93 4.83
C VAL A 44 -23.28 10.83 3.63
N GLU A 45 -24.38 11.02 2.91
CA GLU A 45 -24.41 11.77 1.66
C GLU A 45 -25.36 12.96 1.74
N ARG A 46 -24.97 14.06 1.08
CA ARG A 46 -25.88 15.19 0.84
C ARG A 46 -27.04 14.78 -0.07
N PRO A 47 -28.15 15.54 -0.12
CA PRO A 47 -29.11 15.45 -1.21
C PRO A 47 -28.43 15.54 -2.58
N GLY A 48 -28.72 14.59 -3.47
CA GLY A 48 -28.03 14.43 -4.76
C GLY A 48 -26.72 13.63 -4.73
N GLY A 49 -26.28 13.15 -3.57
CA GLY A 49 -25.19 12.19 -3.43
C GLY A 49 -23.77 12.74 -3.50
N ASP A 50 -22.82 11.84 -3.27
CA ASP A 50 -21.40 12.03 -3.60
C ASP A 50 -21.23 12.32 -5.10
N PRO A 51 -20.56 13.42 -5.51
CA PRO A 51 -20.32 13.73 -6.91
C PRO A 51 -19.67 12.59 -7.71
N ALA A 52 -18.88 11.72 -7.08
CA ALA A 52 -18.22 10.62 -7.76
C ALA A 52 -19.17 9.48 -8.20
N ARG A 53 -20.46 9.50 -7.83
CA ARG A 53 -21.44 8.48 -8.25
C ARG A 53 -21.62 8.33 -9.77
N THR A 54 -21.16 9.28 -10.58
CA THR A 54 -21.14 9.17 -12.05
C THR A 54 -20.03 8.24 -12.56
N GLU A 55 -19.00 8.00 -11.75
CA GLU A 55 -17.82 7.20 -12.11
C GLU A 55 -17.98 5.74 -11.65
N PRO A 56 -17.70 4.74 -12.51
CA PRO A 56 -17.73 3.32 -12.10
C PRO A 56 -16.79 2.99 -10.92
N ALA A 57 -15.76 3.81 -10.70
CA ALA A 57 -14.86 3.68 -9.56
C ALA A 57 -15.56 3.88 -8.20
N PHE A 58 -16.69 4.61 -8.16
CA PHE A 58 -17.53 4.74 -6.96
C PHE A 58 -17.94 3.40 -6.40
N SER A 59 -18.33 2.45 -7.26
CA SER A 59 -18.73 1.09 -6.88
C SER A 59 -17.61 0.25 -6.29
N THR A 60 -16.35 0.63 -6.54
CA THR A 60 -15.20 0.04 -5.84
C THR A 60 -14.99 0.74 -4.49
N TRP A 61 -14.78 2.07 -4.48
CA TRP A 61 -14.47 2.83 -3.25
C TRP A 61 -15.61 2.90 -2.22
N ASN A 62 -16.81 2.43 -2.53
CA ASN A 62 -17.95 2.44 -1.62
C ASN A 62 -18.60 1.06 -1.44
N ARG A 63 -17.94 -0.03 -1.86
CA ARG A 63 -18.38 -1.39 -1.53
C ARG A 63 -18.39 -1.62 -0.02
N GLY A 64 -19.25 -2.54 0.42
CA GLY A 64 -19.39 -2.92 1.83
C GLY A 64 -20.09 -1.87 2.72
N LYS A 65 -20.42 -0.70 2.19
CA LYS A 65 -21.04 0.40 2.95
C LYS A 65 -22.57 0.36 2.91
N ARG A 66 -23.19 0.84 3.98
CA ARG A 66 -24.58 1.33 3.99
C ARG A 66 -24.60 2.79 3.52
N SER A 67 -25.74 3.31 3.05
CA SER A 67 -25.87 4.72 2.60
C SER A 67 -27.09 5.38 3.20
N ILE A 68 -26.90 6.57 3.76
CA ILE A 68 -27.94 7.46 4.28
C ILE A 68 -27.81 8.85 3.65
N VAL A 69 -28.94 9.47 3.29
CA VAL A 69 -28.97 10.87 2.82
C VAL A 69 -29.35 11.80 3.97
N LEU A 70 -28.48 12.77 4.29
CA LEU A 70 -28.72 13.83 5.28
C LEU A 70 -28.37 15.20 4.69
N ASP A 71 -29.27 16.18 4.80
CA ASP A 71 -28.93 17.57 4.49
C ASP A 71 -28.33 18.27 5.72
N LEU A 72 -27.00 18.27 5.80
CA LEU A 72 -26.24 18.94 6.87
C LEU A 72 -26.37 20.48 6.88
N LYS A 73 -27.14 21.08 5.97
CA LYS A 73 -27.54 22.49 6.03
C LYS A 73 -28.81 22.72 6.86
N THR A 74 -29.55 21.66 7.20
CA THR A 74 -30.75 21.75 8.04
C THR A 74 -30.43 21.37 9.48
N PRO A 75 -31.14 21.95 10.48
CA PRO A 75 -30.96 21.55 11.88
C PRO A 75 -31.23 20.05 12.12
N GLU A 76 -32.18 19.47 11.39
CA GLU A 76 -32.52 18.04 11.47
C GLU A 76 -31.39 17.15 10.94
N GLY A 77 -30.83 17.46 9.77
CA GLY A 77 -29.71 16.71 9.21
C GLY A 77 -28.46 16.78 10.10
N GLN A 78 -28.19 17.94 10.71
CA GLN A 78 -27.12 18.09 11.71
C GLN A 78 -27.41 17.28 12.98
N ALA A 79 -28.64 17.32 13.52
CA ALA A 79 -29.02 16.54 14.69
C ALA A 79 -28.87 15.03 14.46
N ASN A 80 -29.32 14.53 13.30
CA ASN A 80 -29.18 13.13 12.92
C ASN A 80 -27.70 12.72 12.75
N ALA A 81 -26.87 13.58 12.14
CA ALA A 81 -25.43 13.33 12.00
C ALA A 81 -24.70 13.28 13.36
N VAL A 82 -25.02 14.19 14.28
CA VAL A 82 -24.48 14.17 15.66
C VAL A 82 -24.94 12.93 16.43
N ALA A 83 -26.19 12.52 16.26
CA ALA A 83 -26.74 11.32 16.91
C ALA A 83 -26.08 10.03 16.39
N LEU A 84 -25.81 9.92 15.08
CA LEU A 84 -25.02 8.83 14.51
C LEU A 84 -23.58 8.83 15.01
N ALA A 85 -22.92 10.00 15.03
CA ALA A 85 -21.55 10.15 15.54
C ALA A 85 -21.41 9.82 17.04
N LYS A 86 -22.49 9.94 17.82
CA LYS A 86 -22.55 9.49 19.22
C LYS A 86 -22.41 7.97 19.35
N GLN A 87 -22.91 7.21 18.37
CA GLN A 87 -22.84 5.74 18.34
C GLN A 87 -21.59 5.22 17.60
N ALA A 88 -20.98 6.05 16.76
CA ALA A 88 -19.78 5.70 15.99
C ALA A 88 -18.53 5.50 16.87
N ASP A 89 -17.57 4.75 16.32
CA ASP A 89 -16.19 4.67 16.79
C ASP A 89 -15.27 5.59 16.01
N ILE A 90 -15.50 5.69 14.70
CA ILE A 90 -14.68 6.44 13.76
C ILE A 90 -15.59 7.36 12.94
N VAL A 91 -15.15 8.61 12.73
CA VAL A 91 -15.72 9.53 11.72
C VAL A 91 -14.64 9.80 10.67
N ILE A 92 -15.02 9.79 9.40
CA ILE A 92 -14.14 10.10 8.27
C ILE A 92 -14.70 11.31 7.52
N GLU A 93 -13.84 12.28 7.22
CA GLU A 93 -14.13 13.32 6.22
C GLU A 93 -12.85 13.79 5.51
N ASN A 94 -13.03 14.39 4.33
CA ASN A 94 -11.94 14.90 3.50
C ASN A 94 -12.28 16.30 2.94
N TYR A 95 -12.97 17.11 3.73
CA TYR A 95 -13.28 18.48 3.36
C TYR A 95 -12.06 19.39 3.54
N ARG A 96 -12.19 20.63 3.03
CA ARG A 96 -11.25 21.70 3.38
C ARG A 96 -11.42 22.05 4.87
N PRO A 97 -10.35 22.38 5.61
CA PRO A 97 -10.42 22.90 6.98
C PRO A 97 -11.52 23.95 7.18
N GLY A 98 -12.27 23.84 8.28
CA GLY A 98 -13.40 24.70 8.61
C GLY A 98 -14.71 24.46 7.81
N VAL A 99 -14.77 23.50 6.89
CA VAL A 99 -16.04 23.07 6.29
C VAL A 99 -16.87 22.22 7.26
N ALA A 100 -16.25 21.21 7.88
CA ALA A 100 -16.94 20.29 8.80
C ALA A 100 -17.55 21.03 10.01
N ASP A 101 -16.85 22.02 10.58
CA ASP A 101 -17.38 22.86 11.66
C ASP A 101 -18.64 23.64 11.25
N ARG A 102 -18.66 24.22 10.04
CA ARG A 102 -19.83 24.95 9.51
C ARG A 102 -21.02 24.04 9.20
N LEU A 103 -20.76 22.74 8.98
CA LEU A 103 -21.77 21.71 8.81
C LEU A 103 -22.18 21.05 10.14
N GLY A 104 -21.68 21.52 11.28
CA GLY A 104 -22.03 20.99 12.61
C GLY A 104 -21.39 19.64 12.95
N ILE A 105 -20.53 19.10 12.07
CA ILE A 105 -19.91 17.77 12.20
C ILE A 105 -18.40 17.81 12.52
N GLY A 106 -17.83 18.99 12.80
CA GLY A 106 -16.41 19.11 13.14
C GLY A 106 -16.02 18.43 14.46
N TYR A 107 -14.74 18.04 14.58
CA TYR A 107 -14.23 17.26 15.73
C TYR A 107 -14.62 17.85 17.10
N LYS A 108 -14.51 19.18 17.29
CA LYS A 108 -14.84 19.88 18.55
C LYS A 108 -16.32 19.82 18.93
N ALA A 109 -17.22 19.53 17.98
CA ALA A 109 -18.64 19.29 18.23
C ALA A 109 -18.90 17.82 18.57
N LEU A 110 -18.42 16.90 17.72
CA LEU A 110 -18.70 15.47 17.86
C LEU A 110 -18.02 14.84 19.08
N SER A 111 -16.77 15.22 19.38
CA SER A 111 -16.02 14.71 20.55
C SER A 111 -16.66 15.07 21.90
N LYS A 112 -17.47 16.13 21.97
CA LYS A 112 -18.24 16.47 23.19
C LYS A 112 -19.39 15.47 23.43
N ALA A 113 -20.01 14.98 22.35
CA ALA A 113 -21.04 13.95 22.43
C ALA A 113 -20.44 12.55 22.61
N ASN A 114 -19.21 12.33 22.12
CA ASN A 114 -18.49 11.06 22.14
C ASN A 114 -16.99 11.28 22.39
N PRO A 115 -16.53 11.35 23.66
CA PRO A 115 -15.11 11.54 23.99
C PRO A 115 -14.18 10.38 23.59
N GLN A 116 -14.74 9.28 23.08
CA GLN A 116 -14.04 8.09 22.57
C GLN A 116 -13.98 8.04 21.04
N LEU A 117 -14.47 9.10 20.36
CA LEU A 117 -14.48 9.20 18.91
C LEU A 117 -13.06 9.33 18.35
N LEU A 118 -12.76 8.51 17.34
CA LEU A 118 -11.62 8.70 16.46
C LEU A 118 -12.09 9.50 15.25
N TYR A 119 -11.61 10.73 15.08
CA TYR A 119 -12.03 11.60 13.99
C TYR A 119 -10.89 11.74 12.99
N CYS A 120 -11.06 11.22 11.78
CA CYS A 120 -10.04 11.23 10.73
C CYS A 120 -10.38 12.25 9.63
N SER A 121 -9.63 13.35 9.58
CA SER A 121 -9.72 14.34 8.50
C SER A 121 -8.61 14.14 7.47
N ILE A 122 -8.96 14.06 6.20
CA ILE A 122 -8.04 13.84 5.08
C ILE A 122 -8.07 15.04 4.11
N PRO A 123 -7.69 16.26 4.55
CA PRO A 123 -7.78 17.45 3.70
C PRO A 123 -6.69 17.42 2.62
N GLY A 124 -6.85 18.24 1.58
CA GLY A 124 -5.80 18.43 0.57
C GLY A 124 -4.51 19.02 1.16
N PHE A 125 -4.67 20.03 2.01
CA PHE A 125 -3.62 20.70 2.79
C PHE A 125 -4.09 20.79 4.25
N GLY A 126 -3.19 20.55 5.22
CA GLY A 126 -3.55 20.47 6.65
C GLY A 126 -3.95 21.81 7.27
N GLU A 127 -4.54 21.76 8.48
CA GLU A 127 -5.08 22.92 9.20
C GLU A 127 -4.02 24.01 9.45
N ASP A 128 -2.79 23.63 9.76
CA ASP A 128 -1.66 24.56 9.98
C ASP A 128 -1.00 25.06 8.67
N SER A 129 -1.44 24.59 7.50
CA SER A 129 -0.84 24.99 6.22
C SER A 129 -1.18 26.44 5.83
N PRO A 130 -0.22 27.20 5.24
CA PRO A 130 -0.58 28.46 4.57
C PRO A 130 -1.59 28.23 3.43
N HIS A 131 -1.56 27.07 2.79
CA HIS A 131 -2.45 26.66 1.69
C HIS A 131 -3.76 25.98 2.17
N ARG A 132 -4.04 25.94 3.48
CA ARG A 132 -5.25 25.27 4.06
C ARG A 132 -6.57 25.71 3.42
N ASN A 133 -6.61 26.92 2.87
CA ASN A 133 -7.82 27.48 2.26
C ASN A 133 -8.01 27.12 0.77
N GLU A 134 -7.07 26.39 0.16
CA GLU A 134 -7.07 26.07 -1.27
C GLU A 134 -7.87 24.81 -1.62
N ARG A 135 -7.94 24.48 -2.92
CA ARG A 135 -8.54 23.24 -3.41
C ARG A 135 -7.42 22.23 -3.70
N GLY A 136 -7.13 21.34 -2.76
CA GLY A 136 -6.18 20.25 -2.99
C GLY A 136 -6.76 19.15 -3.88
N TRP A 137 -6.92 19.43 -5.17
CA TRP A 137 -7.18 18.41 -6.18
C TRP A 137 -5.91 17.62 -6.47
N GLU A 138 -6.07 16.39 -6.94
CA GLU A 138 -4.98 15.44 -7.23
C GLU A 138 -3.83 16.08 -8.03
N GLY A 139 -4.15 16.80 -9.13
CA GLY A 139 -3.15 17.47 -9.96
C GLY A 139 -2.49 18.69 -9.32
N ILE A 140 -3.18 19.38 -8.41
CA ILE A 140 -2.61 20.53 -7.66
C ILE A 140 -1.62 20.01 -6.62
N VAL A 141 -2.02 18.99 -5.85
CA VAL A 141 -1.16 18.36 -4.85
C VAL A 141 0.06 17.69 -5.50
N SER A 142 -0.13 16.98 -6.62
CA SER A 142 0.98 16.33 -7.33
C SER A 142 1.97 17.35 -7.91
N ALA A 143 1.47 18.47 -8.47
CA ALA A 143 2.33 19.56 -8.94
C ALA A 143 3.10 20.25 -7.80
N SER A 144 2.47 20.50 -6.63
CA SER A 144 3.12 21.18 -5.50
C SER A 144 4.05 20.30 -4.67
N THR A 145 3.93 18.97 -4.79
CA THR A 145 4.77 17.99 -4.07
C THR A 145 5.99 17.53 -4.87
N GLY A 146 6.24 18.11 -6.05
CA GLY A 146 7.34 17.69 -6.93
C GLY A 146 7.11 16.33 -7.60
N THR A 147 5.86 15.84 -7.65
CA THR A 147 5.53 14.54 -8.29
C THR A 147 5.56 14.64 -9.82
N TYR A 148 5.38 15.84 -10.37
CA TYR A 148 5.51 16.11 -11.80
C TYR A 148 6.91 16.71 -12.06
N GLN A 149 7.78 15.92 -12.68
CA GLN A 149 9.15 16.30 -13.06
C GLN A 149 9.39 15.94 -14.53
N PRO A 150 10.32 16.64 -15.22
CA PRO A 150 10.87 16.17 -16.49
C PRO A 150 11.44 14.75 -16.34
N TYR A 151 11.24 13.88 -17.34
CA TYR A 151 11.67 12.48 -17.28
C TYR A 151 11.78 11.88 -18.69
N ASP A 152 12.61 10.85 -18.86
CA ASP A 152 13.15 10.45 -20.17
C ASP A 152 13.76 11.68 -20.90
N GLU A 153 13.56 11.80 -22.22
CA GLU A 153 13.96 12.91 -23.07
C GLU A 153 12.97 14.10 -23.05
N THR A 154 11.97 14.14 -22.16
CA THR A 154 10.92 15.18 -22.17
C THR A 154 11.22 16.33 -21.22
N GLU A 155 11.35 17.56 -21.75
CA GLU A 155 11.49 18.79 -20.94
C GLU A 155 10.20 19.15 -20.17
N GLU A 156 9.03 18.66 -20.61
CA GLU A 156 7.76 18.91 -19.93
C GLU A 156 7.59 18.01 -18.68
N PRO A 157 7.06 18.53 -17.55
CA PRO A 157 6.77 17.71 -16.37
C PRO A 157 5.75 16.60 -16.63
N LEU A 158 6.12 15.34 -16.32
CA LEU A 158 5.25 14.19 -16.55
C LEU A 158 4.03 14.19 -15.63
N PHE A 159 2.84 14.33 -16.21
CA PHE A 159 1.58 14.09 -15.50
C PHE A 159 1.40 12.60 -15.21
N LEU A 160 1.22 12.23 -13.94
CA LEU A 160 0.96 10.84 -13.55
C LEU A 160 -0.56 10.54 -13.62
N PRO A 161 -1.01 9.56 -14.43
CA PRO A 161 -2.43 9.26 -14.60
C PRO A 161 -3.02 8.40 -13.46
N LEU A 162 -2.41 8.41 -12.27
CA LEU A 162 -2.80 7.64 -11.09
C LEU A 162 -3.08 8.61 -9.93
N PRO A 163 -4.13 8.38 -9.11
CA PRO A 163 -4.45 9.26 -7.99
C PRO A 163 -3.55 8.98 -6.77
N THR A 164 -2.26 9.24 -6.91
CA THR A 164 -1.22 8.93 -5.92
C THR A 164 -1.46 9.61 -4.58
N ALA A 165 -1.71 10.92 -4.55
CA ALA A 165 -1.91 11.67 -3.32
C ALA A 165 -3.16 11.20 -2.57
N SER A 166 -4.27 10.96 -3.28
CA SER A 166 -5.47 10.38 -2.68
C SER A 166 -5.24 8.97 -2.12
N THR A 167 -4.46 8.14 -2.83
CA THR A 167 -4.22 6.74 -2.46
C THR A 167 -3.26 6.64 -1.27
N PHE A 168 -2.15 7.39 -1.28
CA PHE A 168 -1.22 7.46 -0.15
C PHE A 168 -1.93 8.00 1.09
N ALA A 169 -2.74 9.06 0.97
CA ALA A 169 -3.50 9.59 2.09
C ALA A 169 -4.44 8.54 2.70
N ALA A 170 -5.22 7.82 1.88
CA ALA A 170 -6.13 6.77 2.37
C ALA A 170 -5.39 5.62 3.07
N ILE A 171 -4.24 5.18 2.56
CA ILE A 171 -3.41 4.12 3.16
C ILE A 171 -2.81 4.58 4.48
N VAL A 172 -2.22 5.79 4.52
CA VAL A 172 -1.66 6.38 5.75
C VAL A 172 -2.77 6.57 6.79
N SER A 173 -3.95 7.04 6.40
CA SER A 173 -5.11 7.11 7.30
C SER A 173 -5.55 5.74 7.83
N ALA A 174 -5.52 4.69 7.02
CA ALA A 174 -5.89 3.34 7.48
C ALA A 174 -4.91 2.83 8.56
N VAL A 175 -3.61 3.06 8.38
CA VAL A 175 -2.59 2.76 9.40
C VAL A 175 -2.83 3.60 10.66
N SER A 176 -2.96 4.92 10.53
CA SER A 176 -3.15 5.84 11.66
C SER A 176 -4.45 5.57 12.43
N VAL A 177 -5.55 5.22 11.76
CA VAL A 177 -6.81 4.80 12.39
C VAL A 177 -6.62 3.49 13.16
N GLY A 178 -5.93 2.50 12.58
CA GLY A 178 -5.60 1.26 13.28
C GLY A 178 -4.77 1.49 14.55
N MET A 179 -3.74 2.35 14.47
CA MET A 179 -2.92 2.73 15.62
C MET A 179 -3.72 3.51 16.66
N ALA A 180 -4.67 4.35 16.23
CA ALA A 180 -5.55 5.09 17.11
C ALA A 180 -6.59 4.22 17.82
N VAL A 181 -7.07 3.14 17.19
CA VAL A 181 -7.89 2.11 17.84
C VAL A 181 -7.08 1.41 18.95
N VAL A 182 -5.86 0.95 18.64
CA VAL A 182 -4.97 0.33 19.64
C VAL A 182 -4.69 1.27 20.82
N ALA A 183 -4.39 2.55 20.54
CA ALA A 183 -4.17 3.54 21.61
C ALA A 183 -5.43 3.75 22.46
N ARG A 184 -6.61 3.86 21.83
CA ARG A 184 -7.90 4.04 22.52
C ARG A 184 -8.25 2.85 23.41
N ASP A 185 -7.98 1.63 22.97
CA ASP A 185 -8.29 0.43 23.76
C ASP A 185 -7.38 0.32 25.01
N ARG A 186 -6.18 0.91 24.97
CA ARG A 186 -5.22 1.00 26.09
C ARG A 186 -5.45 2.18 27.03
N ASN A 187 -5.94 3.32 26.53
CA ASN A 187 -6.04 4.58 27.32
C ASN A 187 -7.46 5.15 27.46
N GLY A 188 -8.46 4.54 26.82
CA GLY A 188 -9.88 4.88 26.88
C GLY A 188 -10.31 6.16 26.16
N LYS A 189 -9.44 6.81 25.37
CA LYS A 189 -9.66 8.16 24.80
C LYS A 189 -9.74 8.19 23.28
N GLY A 190 -10.64 9.03 22.77
CA GLY A 190 -10.68 9.42 21.36
C GLY A 190 -9.60 10.43 21.01
N GLN A 191 -9.43 10.71 19.71
CA GLN A 191 -8.50 11.71 19.20
C GLN A 191 -8.86 12.17 17.79
N HIS A 192 -8.29 13.31 17.38
CA HIS A 192 -8.31 13.83 16.01
C HIS A 192 -7.04 13.36 15.30
N ILE A 193 -7.23 12.73 14.14
CA ILE A 193 -6.20 12.25 13.23
C ILE A 193 -6.30 13.13 11.98
N GLU A 194 -5.25 13.88 11.65
CA GLU A 194 -5.15 14.60 10.38
C GLU A 194 -4.15 13.91 9.45
N VAL A 195 -4.56 13.64 8.21
CA VAL A 195 -3.67 13.10 7.17
C VAL A 195 -3.82 13.95 5.90
N PRO A 196 -3.07 15.06 5.79
CA PRO A 196 -3.14 15.91 4.60
C PRO A 196 -2.60 15.17 3.37
N MET A 197 -3.32 15.21 2.24
CA MET A 197 -2.87 14.60 0.98
C MET A 197 -1.48 15.07 0.57
N HIS A 198 -1.21 16.37 0.74
CA HIS A 198 0.11 16.96 0.50
C HIS A 198 1.22 16.36 1.36
N SER A 199 0.95 16.11 2.65
CA SER A 199 1.93 15.52 3.57
C SER A 199 2.10 14.01 3.33
N ALA A 200 1.04 13.31 2.93
CA ALA A 200 1.08 11.89 2.63
C ALA A 200 2.06 11.57 1.48
N MET A 201 2.22 12.48 0.51
CA MET A 201 3.16 12.32 -0.62
C MET A 201 4.64 12.26 -0.21
N PHE A 202 5.04 12.70 0.98
CA PHE A 202 6.40 12.43 1.47
C PHE A 202 6.70 10.92 1.59
N SER A 203 5.67 10.08 1.73
CA SER A 203 5.81 8.61 1.70
C SER A 203 6.12 8.07 0.30
N ALA A 204 5.88 8.85 -0.76
CA ALA A 204 6.12 8.46 -2.15
C ALA A 204 7.53 8.81 -2.64
N ILE A 205 8.12 9.91 -2.14
CA ILE A 205 9.45 10.44 -2.55
C ILE A 205 10.60 9.52 -2.08
N GLY A 206 10.43 8.83 -0.95
CA GLY A 206 11.40 7.89 -0.40
C GLY A 206 12.84 8.46 -0.33
N ARG A 207 13.83 7.68 -0.79
CA ARG A 207 15.26 8.02 -0.68
C ARG A 207 15.70 9.33 -1.33
N ASN A 208 14.89 9.90 -2.23
CA ASN A 208 15.23 11.17 -2.89
C ASN A 208 15.06 12.36 -1.93
N LEU A 209 14.22 12.24 -0.89
CA LEU A 209 14.02 13.26 0.14
C LEU A 209 15.33 13.64 0.87
N VAL A 210 16.24 12.68 1.05
CA VAL A 210 17.54 12.87 1.72
C VAL A 210 18.56 13.59 0.81
N LYS A 211 18.33 13.65 -0.51
CA LYS A 211 19.26 14.24 -1.49
C LYS A 211 19.04 15.74 -1.76
N LEU A 212 17.88 16.28 -1.39
CA LEU A 212 17.46 17.66 -1.70
C LEU A 212 18.25 18.77 -0.96
N PHE A 213 19.38 18.44 -0.35
CA PHE A 213 20.30 19.35 0.35
C PHE A 213 21.69 19.31 -0.31
N ASP A 214 21.77 19.79 -1.56
CA ASP A 214 23.00 20.00 -2.37
C ASP A 214 23.65 18.77 -3.06
N ILE A 215 22.87 17.78 -3.53
CA ILE A 215 23.40 16.71 -4.41
C ILE A 215 22.44 16.45 -5.59
N ASP A 216 22.88 16.78 -6.81
CA ASP A 216 22.20 16.33 -8.04
C ASP A 216 22.20 14.78 -8.08
N PRO A 217 21.03 14.12 -8.16
CA PRO A 217 20.99 12.68 -8.29
C PRO A 217 21.54 12.30 -9.67
N PRO A 218 22.53 11.39 -9.76
CA PRO A 218 23.05 10.98 -11.06
C PRO A 218 21.93 10.30 -11.86
N ASN A 219 21.81 10.68 -13.14
CA ASN A 219 20.83 10.14 -14.05
C ASN A 219 20.90 8.60 -14.03
N LEU A 220 19.80 7.94 -13.68
CA LEU A 220 19.83 6.50 -13.49
C LEU A 220 20.07 5.76 -14.83
N ASP A 221 19.68 6.35 -15.95
CA ASP A 221 19.75 5.76 -17.28
C ASP A 221 21.17 5.73 -17.87
N GLU A 222 22.10 6.50 -17.29
CA GLU A 222 23.53 6.47 -17.62
C GLU A 222 24.27 5.30 -16.94
N PHE A 223 23.62 4.53 -16.06
CA PHE A 223 24.26 3.38 -15.42
C PHE A 223 24.04 2.08 -16.22
N PRO A 224 25.08 1.25 -16.43
CA PRO A 224 24.96 -0.03 -17.14
C PRO A 224 23.87 -0.98 -16.63
N ARG A 225 23.58 -0.94 -15.32
CA ARG A 225 22.48 -1.72 -14.71
C ARG A 225 21.09 -1.39 -15.27
N ASN A 226 20.88 -0.20 -15.84
CA ASN A 226 19.59 0.18 -16.42
C ASN A 226 19.35 -0.53 -17.77
N VAL A 227 20.40 -0.79 -18.56
CA VAL A 227 20.32 -1.68 -19.74
C VAL A 227 19.81 -3.07 -19.30
N MET A 228 20.37 -3.60 -18.22
CA MET A 228 19.98 -4.91 -17.69
C MET A 228 18.63 -4.91 -16.92
N ALA A 229 18.02 -3.73 -16.72
CA ALA A 229 16.76 -3.53 -15.98
C ALA A 229 15.70 -2.79 -16.83
N HIS A 230 15.74 -3.00 -18.15
CA HIS A 230 14.91 -2.31 -19.14
C HIS A 230 13.71 -3.15 -19.61
N GLN A 231 12.78 -2.49 -20.31
CA GLN A 231 11.73 -3.15 -21.11
C GLN A 231 12.28 -3.44 -22.52
N TYR A 232 12.24 -4.69 -22.98
CA TYR A 232 12.70 -5.07 -24.32
C TYR A 232 11.58 -5.70 -25.14
N GLU A 233 11.50 -5.31 -26.42
CA GLU A 233 10.59 -5.93 -27.38
C GLU A 233 11.04 -7.37 -27.66
N CYS A 234 10.08 -8.29 -27.62
CA CYS A 234 10.27 -9.70 -27.90
C CYS A 234 9.76 -10.04 -29.29
N LYS A 235 10.02 -11.26 -29.75
CA LYS A 235 9.67 -11.74 -31.10
C LYS A 235 8.20 -11.57 -31.49
N ASP A 236 7.29 -11.61 -30.52
CA ASP A 236 5.85 -11.46 -30.67
C ASP A 236 5.34 -10.01 -30.61
N GLY A 237 6.26 -9.02 -30.60
CA GLY A 237 5.94 -7.59 -30.47
C GLY A 237 5.47 -7.19 -29.07
N LYS A 238 5.49 -8.11 -28.10
CA LYS A 238 5.25 -7.82 -26.68
C LYS A 238 6.54 -7.44 -25.99
N PHE A 239 6.44 -6.66 -24.92
CA PHE A 239 7.61 -6.23 -24.14
C PHE A 239 7.79 -7.08 -22.89
N LEU A 240 9.04 -7.40 -22.56
CA LEU A 240 9.44 -7.99 -21.28
C LEU A 240 10.19 -6.96 -20.43
N GLN A 241 9.74 -6.73 -19.20
CA GLN A 241 10.52 -6.06 -18.17
C GLN A 241 11.54 -7.05 -17.60
N SER A 242 12.82 -6.77 -17.81
CA SER A 242 13.96 -7.45 -17.17
C SER A 242 14.35 -6.78 -15.84
N GLN A 243 15.20 -7.41 -15.03
CA GLN A 243 15.81 -6.78 -13.85
C GLN A 243 17.26 -7.22 -13.68
N GLY A 244 18.16 -6.24 -13.63
CA GLY A 244 19.61 -6.41 -13.57
C GLY A 244 20.28 -5.41 -12.64
N GLY A 245 19.56 -4.92 -11.62
CA GLY A 245 20.13 -4.10 -10.55
C GLY A 245 21.07 -4.84 -9.59
N TYR A 246 21.15 -6.18 -9.68
CA TYR A 246 22.02 -7.04 -8.87
C TYR A 246 22.57 -8.19 -9.72
N ALA A 247 23.88 -8.45 -9.57
CA ALA A 247 24.64 -9.47 -10.32
C ALA A 247 23.92 -10.83 -10.42
N VAL A 248 23.36 -11.32 -9.30
CA VAL A 248 22.60 -12.57 -9.25
C VAL A 248 21.46 -12.65 -10.28
N PHE A 249 20.73 -11.55 -10.53
CA PHE A 249 19.62 -11.54 -11.49
C PHE A 249 20.13 -11.52 -12.94
N VAL A 250 21.28 -10.90 -13.19
CA VAL A 250 21.96 -10.96 -14.50
C VAL A 250 22.43 -12.38 -14.79
N GLY A 251 23.09 -13.04 -13.83
CA GLY A 251 23.48 -14.44 -13.97
C GLY A 251 22.29 -15.36 -14.28
N GLN A 252 21.14 -15.13 -13.65
CA GLN A 252 19.91 -15.90 -13.90
C GLN A 252 19.27 -15.59 -15.26
N LEU A 253 19.27 -14.32 -15.69
CA LEU A 253 18.80 -13.92 -17.01
C LEU A 253 19.68 -14.51 -18.12
N MET A 254 21.00 -14.47 -17.96
CA MET A 254 21.96 -15.06 -18.90
C MET A 254 21.89 -16.58 -18.93
N ALA A 255 21.62 -17.24 -17.80
CA ALA A 255 21.34 -18.67 -17.76
C ALA A 255 20.05 -19.03 -18.54
N ALA A 256 18.97 -18.24 -18.41
CA ALA A 256 17.75 -18.40 -19.20
C ALA A 256 17.97 -18.14 -20.70
N ALA A 257 18.81 -17.15 -21.04
CA ALA A 257 19.21 -16.86 -22.42
C ALA A 257 20.12 -17.94 -23.03
N GLY A 258 20.81 -18.74 -22.21
CA GLY A 258 21.84 -19.67 -22.68
C GLY A 258 23.16 -18.97 -23.04
N ARG A 259 23.44 -17.83 -22.41
CA ARG A 259 24.60 -16.94 -22.66
C ARG A 259 25.46 -16.71 -21.40
N PRO A 260 25.87 -17.76 -20.66
CA PRO A 260 26.63 -17.62 -19.41
C PRO A 260 27.96 -16.87 -19.57
N GLU A 261 28.53 -16.86 -20.78
CA GLU A 261 29.75 -16.14 -21.12
C GLU A 261 29.62 -14.61 -21.07
N TRP A 262 28.38 -14.07 -21.05
CA TRP A 262 28.13 -12.64 -20.90
C TRP A 262 28.19 -12.16 -19.44
N VAL A 263 28.13 -13.07 -18.46
CA VAL A 263 27.98 -12.71 -17.04
C VAL A 263 29.17 -11.91 -16.51
N GLU A 264 30.40 -12.36 -16.77
CA GLU A 264 31.62 -11.68 -16.28
C GLU A 264 31.77 -10.26 -16.89
N GLU A 265 31.52 -10.12 -18.19
CA GLU A 265 31.56 -8.82 -18.88
C GLU A 265 30.49 -7.87 -18.30
N LEU A 266 29.25 -8.34 -18.10
CA LEU A 266 28.16 -7.55 -17.52
C LEU A 266 28.36 -7.21 -16.04
N GLU A 267 28.88 -8.12 -15.23
CA GLU A 267 29.19 -7.89 -13.82
C GLU A 267 30.32 -6.86 -13.65
N SER A 268 31.28 -6.80 -14.57
CA SER A 268 32.38 -5.82 -14.55
C SER A 268 31.89 -4.36 -14.66
N LEU A 269 30.69 -4.12 -15.19
CA LEU A 269 30.09 -2.79 -15.36
C LEU A 269 29.40 -2.27 -14.08
N TYR A 270 29.38 -3.03 -12.99
CA TYR A 270 28.68 -2.65 -11.76
C TYR A 270 29.43 -1.60 -10.95
N ASN A 271 28.81 -0.42 -10.82
CA ASN A 271 29.35 0.75 -10.10
C ASN A 271 30.62 1.34 -10.74
N VAL A 272 30.83 1.09 -12.03
CA VAL A 272 31.92 1.65 -12.83
C VAL A 272 31.32 2.65 -13.82
N GLU A 273 31.92 3.83 -13.92
CA GLU A 273 31.60 4.79 -14.98
C GLU A 273 31.97 4.16 -16.32
N THR A 274 30.99 4.02 -17.21
CA THR A 274 31.10 3.20 -18.42
C THR A 274 30.87 4.06 -19.64
N ASP A 275 31.70 3.87 -20.66
CA ASP A 275 31.59 4.59 -21.93
C ASP A 275 30.18 4.43 -22.55
N PRO A 276 29.51 5.52 -22.95
CA PRO A 276 28.22 5.45 -23.63
C PRO A 276 28.19 4.51 -24.84
N GLU A 277 29.30 4.34 -25.58
CA GLU A 277 29.38 3.39 -26.69
C GLU A 277 29.25 1.93 -26.22
N VAL A 278 29.83 1.59 -25.06
CA VAL A 278 29.70 0.25 -24.43
C VAL A 278 28.28 0.02 -23.94
N ILE A 279 27.63 1.05 -23.38
CA ILE A 279 26.22 1.00 -22.97
C ILE A 279 25.32 0.75 -24.18
N GLN A 280 25.53 1.45 -25.31
CA GLN A 280 24.75 1.25 -26.53
C GLN A 280 25.03 -0.10 -27.22
N MET A 281 26.29 -0.59 -27.19
CA MET A 281 26.63 -1.94 -27.64
C MET A 281 25.81 -2.99 -26.87
N TRP A 282 25.80 -2.89 -25.54
CA TRP A 282 25.03 -3.81 -24.71
C TRP A 282 23.53 -3.69 -24.94
N LYS A 283 23.00 -2.46 -25.05
CA LYS A 283 21.59 -2.24 -25.38
C LYS A 283 21.18 -2.99 -26.65
N ARG A 284 21.97 -2.88 -27.72
CA ARG A 284 21.74 -3.62 -28.97
C ARG A 284 21.83 -5.13 -28.79
N ARG A 285 22.83 -5.65 -28.06
CA ARG A 285 22.94 -7.10 -27.76
C ARG A 285 21.69 -7.62 -27.04
N PHE A 286 21.12 -6.85 -26.11
CA PHE A 286 19.87 -7.21 -25.43
C PHE A 286 18.64 -7.10 -26.35
N GLU A 287 18.54 -6.05 -27.18
CA GLU A 287 17.49 -5.92 -28.21
C GLU A 287 17.48 -7.12 -29.16
N GLU A 288 18.63 -7.48 -29.72
CA GLU A 288 18.80 -8.64 -30.60
C GLU A 288 18.46 -9.96 -29.89
N MET A 289 18.89 -10.13 -28.63
CA MET A 289 18.61 -11.32 -27.83
C MET A 289 17.11 -11.49 -27.55
N PHE A 290 16.40 -10.44 -27.10
CA PHE A 290 14.99 -10.58 -26.74
C PHE A 290 14.09 -10.89 -27.94
N LEU A 291 14.47 -10.47 -29.15
CA LEU A 291 13.80 -10.84 -30.41
C LEU A 291 13.94 -12.33 -30.80
N GLU A 292 14.75 -13.14 -30.10
CA GLU A 292 14.88 -14.58 -30.38
C GLU A 292 13.62 -15.40 -30.00
N ARG A 293 12.85 -14.96 -28.99
CA ARG A 293 11.74 -15.71 -28.39
C ARG A 293 10.54 -14.80 -28.08
N ASP A 294 9.36 -15.39 -27.94
CA ASP A 294 8.14 -14.68 -27.58
C ASP A 294 8.19 -14.27 -26.09
N ALA A 295 7.57 -13.14 -25.71
CA ALA A 295 7.71 -12.57 -24.37
C ALA A 295 7.29 -13.54 -23.25
N LYS A 296 6.29 -14.40 -23.49
CA LYS A 296 5.85 -15.42 -22.52
C LYS A 296 6.89 -16.52 -22.32
N GLN A 297 7.61 -16.91 -23.38
CA GLN A 297 8.69 -17.89 -23.29
C GLN A 297 9.84 -17.32 -22.46
N TRP A 298 10.22 -16.05 -22.69
CA TRP A 298 11.19 -15.36 -21.84
C TRP A 298 10.78 -15.31 -20.37
N GLU A 299 9.53 -14.96 -20.06
CA GLU A 299 9.03 -14.94 -18.69
C GLU A 299 9.12 -16.32 -18.00
N ASP A 300 8.83 -17.40 -18.73
CA ASP A 300 8.90 -18.76 -18.19
C ASP A 300 10.33 -19.26 -18.02
N ASP A 301 11.21 -19.03 -19.01
CA ASP A 301 12.63 -19.41 -18.95
C ASP A 301 13.35 -18.68 -17.81
N ILE A 302 13.09 -17.37 -17.64
CA ILE A 302 13.63 -16.57 -16.52
C ILE A 302 13.09 -17.06 -15.18
N ALA A 303 11.80 -17.38 -15.09
CA ALA A 303 11.21 -17.94 -13.87
C ALA A 303 11.81 -19.32 -13.52
N ALA A 304 12.07 -20.17 -14.51
CA ALA A 304 12.74 -21.46 -14.32
C ALA A 304 14.19 -21.29 -13.81
N ALA A 305 14.91 -20.28 -14.31
CA ALA A 305 16.23 -19.87 -13.80
C ALA A 305 16.18 -19.18 -12.41
N ASN A 306 15.00 -19.06 -11.78
CA ASN A 306 14.75 -18.30 -10.55
C ASN A 306 15.06 -16.80 -10.67
N GLY A 307 15.16 -16.27 -11.89
CA GLY A 307 15.45 -14.87 -12.17
C GLY A 307 14.24 -13.94 -12.00
N VAL A 308 14.44 -12.67 -12.33
CA VAL A 308 13.47 -11.59 -12.15
C VAL A 308 13.11 -10.99 -13.50
N GLY A 309 11.95 -11.35 -14.04
CA GLY A 309 11.38 -10.75 -15.25
C GLY A 309 9.88 -11.02 -15.39
N THR A 310 9.17 -10.21 -16.18
CA THR A 310 7.75 -10.38 -16.50
C THR A 310 7.40 -9.73 -17.83
N VAL A 311 6.42 -10.27 -18.56
CA VAL A 311 5.78 -9.54 -19.67
C VAL A 311 5.12 -8.28 -19.12
N CYS A 312 5.28 -7.16 -19.84
CA CYS A 312 4.54 -5.91 -19.64
C CYS A 312 3.11 -6.10 -20.16
N LYS A 313 2.16 -6.27 -19.24
CA LYS A 313 0.77 -6.65 -19.54
C LYS A 313 -0.13 -5.40 -19.52
N PRO A 314 -1.11 -5.25 -20.41
CA PRO A 314 -2.15 -4.22 -20.25
C PRO A 314 -3.03 -4.54 -19.03
N VAL A 315 -3.75 -3.55 -18.53
CA VAL A 315 -4.59 -3.67 -17.31
C VAL A 315 -5.66 -4.76 -17.47
N GLU A 316 -6.19 -4.94 -18.68
CA GLU A 316 -7.18 -5.96 -19.02
C GLU A 316 -6.63 -7.40 -18.88
N GLU A 317 -5.36 -7.62 -19.24
CA GLU A 317 -4.66 -8.90 -19.00
C GLU A 317 -4.42 -9.10 -17.49
N TRP A 318 -4.01 -8.07 -16.74
CA TRP A 318 -3.87 -8.17 -15.28
C TRP A 318 -5.19 -8.57 -14.58
N LEU A 319 -6.30 -7.94 -14.98
CA LEU A 319 -7.64 -8.23 -14.48
C LEU A 319 -8.15 -9.65 -14.85
N SER A 320 -7.44 -10.38 -15.70
CA SER A 320 -7.75 -11.78 -16.07
C SER A 320 -6.62 -12.75 -15.73
N HIS A 321 -5.53 -12.27 -15.15
CA HIS A 321 -4.32 -13.05 -14.94
C HIS A 321 -4.52 -14.15 -13.89
N GLU A 322 -4.04 -15.37 -14.18
CA GLU A 322 -4.20 -16.55 -13.32
C GLU A 322 -3.77 -16.27 -11.87
N HIS A 323 -2.60 -15.66 -11.67
CA HIS A 323 -2.11 -15.32 -10.34
C HIS A 323 -2.99 -14.30 -9.60
N ALA A 324 -3.54 -13.32 -10.31
CA ALA A 324 -4.40 -12.30 -9.72
C ALA A 324 -5.75 -12.90 -9.28
N LEU A 325 -6.30 -13.82 -10.07
CA LEU A 325 -7.55 -14.54 -9.75
C LEU A 325 -7.34 -15.58 -8.64
N ALA A 326 -6.33 -16.44 -8.75
CA ALA A 326 -6.01 -17.47 -7.75
C ALA A 326 -5.63 -16.87 -6.39
N GLY A 327 -4.93 -15.72 -6.40
CA GLY A 327 -4.61 -14.96 -5.19
C GLY A 327 -5.77 -14.10 -4.67
N LYS A 328 -6.93 -14.05 -5.34
CA LYS A 328 -8.05 -13.12 -5.05
C LYS A 328 -7.61 -11.64 -5.02
N MET A 329 -6.56 -11.28 -5.76
CA MET A 329 -6.17 -9.88 -6.01
C MET A 329 -7.16 -9.18 -6.93
N VAL A 330 -7.84 -9.95 -7.78
CA VAL A 330 -8.98 -9.53 -8.60
C VAL A 330 -10.14 -10.45 -8.28
N ILE A 331 -11.30 -9.86 -8.04
CA ILE A 331 -12.55 -10.55 -7.68
C ILE A 331 -13.70 -10.02 -8.53
N GLN A 332 -14.85 -10.68 -8.46
CA GLN A 332 -16.10 -10.21 -9.08
C GLN A 332 -17.09 -9.76 -8.01
N VAL A 333 -17.74 -8.61 -8.23
CA VAL A 333 -18.84 -8.09 -7.43
C VAL A 333 -20.04 -7.92 -8.34
N ASP A 334 -21.23 -8.33 -7.88
CA ASP A 334 -22.48 -8.04 -8.54
C ASP A 334 -22.99 -6.65 -8.07
N ASP A 335 -22.76 -5.63 -8.89
CA ASP A 335 -23.06 -4.23 -8.59
C ASP A 335 -24.47 -3.84 -9.05
N ALA A 336 -25.13 -2.96 -8.30
CA ALA A 336 -26.51 -2.55 -8.57
C ALA A 336 -26.72 -1.82 -9.90
N GLN A 337 -25.69 -1.14 -10.40
CA GLN A 337 -25.75 -0.33 -11.63
C GLN A 337 -24.98 -0.99 -12.79
N TYR A 338 -23.85 -1.64 -12.50
CA TYR A 338 -22.95 -2.20 -13.51
C TYR A 338 -23.03 -3.73 -13.66
N GLY A 339 -23.82 -4.42 -12.81
CA GLY A 339 -23.88 -5.87 -12.77
C GLY A 339 -22.55 -6.50 -12.36
N ILE A 340 -22.23 -7.68 -12.89
CA ILE A 340 -20.98 -8.39 -12.57
C ILE A 340 -19.76 -7.60 -13.08
N MET A 341 -19.11 -6.88 -12.16
CA MET A 341 -17.89 -6.12 -12.43
C MET A 341 -16.67 -6.75 -11.77
N LYS A 342 -15.50 -6.61 -12.41
CA LYS A 342 -14.22 -6.96 -11.78
C LYS A 342 -13.75 -5.82 -10.89
N GLN A 343 -13.32 -6.13 -9.67
CA GLN A 343 -12.73 -5.17 -8.73
C GLN A 343 -11.42 -5.70 -8.14
N PRO A 344 -10.54 -4.83 -7.61
CA PRO A 344 -9.42 -5.26 -6.78
C PRO A 344 -9.94 -5.97 -5.52
N GLY A 345 -9.30 -7.06 -5.09
CA GLY A 345 -9.66 -7.76 -3.86
C GLY A 345 -9.24 -7.03 -2.59
N VAL A 346 -9.29 -7.75 -1.46
CA VAL A 346 -8.76 -7.27 -0.17
C VAL A 346 -7.24 -7.28 -0.25
N GLN A 347 -6.63 -6.10 -0.09
CA GLN A 347 -5.19 -5.89 -0.33
C GLN A 347 -4.28 -6.49 0.75
N VAL A 348 -4.76 -6.59 1.99
CA VAL A 348 -4.00 -7.11 3.14
C VAL A 348 -4.61 -8.43 3.63
N ARG A 349 -3.79 -9.50 3.66
CA ARG A 349 -4.23 -10.85 4.06
C ARG A 349 -3.84 -11.17 5.50
N LEU A 350 -4.63 -10.69 6.45
CA LEU A 350 -4.56 -11.15 7.85
C LEU A 350 -5.01 -12.61 7.91
N ARG A 351 -4.13 -13.53 8.35
CA ARG A 351 -4.44 -14.97 8.32
C ARG A 351 -5.28 -15.47 9.50
N GLY A 352 -5.18 -14.81 10.65
CA GLY A 352 -6.00 -15.14 11.82
C GLY A 352 -7.39 -14.47 11.82
N THR A 353 -7.51 -13.32 11.17
CA THR A 353 -8.72 -12.49 11.09
C THR A 353 -8.94 -12.01 9.65
N PRO A 354 -9.21 -12.93 8.70
CA PRO A 354 -9.27 -12.60 7.28
C PRO A 354 -10.35 -11.57 6.97
N GLY A 355 -9.94 -10.47 6.34
CA GLY A 355 -10.84 -9.50 5.74
C GLY A 355 -11.59 -10.08 4.53
N ALA A 356 -12.76 -9.53 4.26
CA ALA A 356 -13.64 -9.92 3.17
C ALA A 356 -14.32 -8.69 2.57
N ILE A 357 -14.77 -8.78 1.32
CA ILE A 357 -15.67 -7.78 0.75
C ILE A 357 -17.06 -8.10 1.27
N GLN A 358 -17.60 -7.23 2.12
CA GLN A 358 -18.85 -7.50 2.85
C GLN A 358 -20.05 -7.50 1.88
N PHE A 359 -20.19 -6.44 1.08
CA PHE A 359 -21.32 -6.21 0.16
C PHE A 359 -20.87 -5.40 -1.08
N ARG A 360 -21.76 -5.25 -2.08
CA ARG A 360 -21.60 -4.27 -3.17
C ARG A 360 -21.64 -2.82 -2.65
N ALA A 361 -21.46 -1.84 -3.52
CA ALA A 361 -21.72 -0.45 -3.17
C ALA A 361 -23.23 -0.17 -3.05
N PRO A 362 -23.64 0.74 -2.15
CA PRO A 362 -25.04 1.10 -1.99
C PRO A 362 -25.48 2.14 -3.04
N THR A 363 -26.71 1.96 -3.53
CA THR A 363 -27.47 3.01 -4.23
C THR A 363 -27.70 4.20 -3.28
N LEU A 364 -28.05 5.37 -3.84
CA LEU A 364 -28.11 6.60 -3.05
C LEU A 364 -29.23 6.54 -1.99
N GLY A 365 -28.85 6.55 -0.72
CA GLY A 365 -29.78 6.54 0.39
C GLY A 365 -30.48 5.21 0.64
N GLU A 366 -29.98 4.11 0.06
CA GLU A 366 -30.57 2.75 0.10
C GLU A 366 -31.00 2.28 1.50
N HIS A 367 -30.30 2.75 2.55
CA HIS A 367 -30.50 2.33 3.94
C HIS A 367 -31.00 3.49 4.83
N THR A 368 -31.51 4.59 4.24
CA THR A 368 -31.87 5.82 4.99
C THR A 368 -32.93 5.55 6.06
N ASP A 369 -34.05 4.93 5.70
CA ASP A 369 -35.14 4.65 6.64
C ASP A 369 -34.74 3.62 7.70
N GLU A 370 -33.93 2.63 7.32
CA GLU A 370 -33.39 1.59 8.18
C GLU A 370 -32.47 2.19 9.27
N ILE A 371 -31.48 2.99 8.86
CA ILE A 371 -30.53 3.65 9.77
C ILE A 371 -31.26 4.67 10.67
N LEU A 372 -32.25 5.40 10.14
CA LEU A 372 -33.05 6.34 10.95
C LEU A 372 -34.00 5.63 11.94
N ALA A 373 -34.45 4.41 11.63
CA ALA A 373 -35.20 3.58 12.55
C ALA A 373 -34.30 2.98 13.65
N GLU A 374 -33.14 2.45 13.27
CA GLU A 374 -32.10 1.99 14.20
C GLU A 374 -31.74 3.07 15.20
N LEU A 375 -31.44 4.28 14.72
CA LEU A 375 -31.06 5.44 15.55
C LEU A 375 -32.12 5.80 16.61
N LYS A 376 -33.41 5.57 16.33
CA LYS A 376 -34.53 5.79 17.27
C LYS A 376 -34.66 4.65 18.29
N SER A 377 -34.29 3.43 17.91
CA SER A 377 -34.37 2.23 18.76
C SER A 377 -33.16 2.02 19.67
N ASN A 378 -31.98 2.47 19.23
CA ASN A 378 -30.71 2.13 19.84
C ASN A 378 -30.20 3.29 20.71
N THR A 379 -30.38 3.19 22.03
CA THR A 379 -30.06 4.28 22.97
C THR A 379 -28.66 4.20 23.58
N GLU A 380 -27.98 3.06 23.45
CA GLU A 380 -26.69 2.80 24.09
C GLU A 380 -25.61 2.39 23.07
N LYS A 381 -24.39 2.90 23.28
CA LYS A 381 -23.20 2.42 22.59
C LYS A 381 -22.69 1.16 23.32
N PRO A 382 -22.24 0.09 22.62
CA PRO A 382 -21.52 -0.99 23.25
C PRO A 382 -20.35 -0.45 24.08
N ALA A 383 -20.23 -0.90 25.33
CA ALA A 383 -19.22 -0.38 26.23
C ALA A 383 -17.82 -0.76 25.75
N ILE A 384 -16.98 0.23 25.42
CA ILE A 384 -15.54 0.02 25.25
C ILE A 384 -15.00 -0.55 26.58
N PRO A 385 -14.11 -1.57 26.57
CA PRO A 385 -13.56 -2.15 27.78
C PRO A 385 -13.01 -1.08 28.74
N LYS A 386 -13.39 -1.18 30.03
CA LYS A 386 -12.98 -0.23 31.08
C LYS A 386 -11.50 -0.32 31.47
N SER A 387 -10.68 -1.07 30.72
CA SER A 387 -9.24 -1.26 30.94
C SER A 387 -8.38 -0.03 30.61
N GLY A 388 -8.96 0.98 29.95
CA GLY A 388 -8.27 2.19 29.50
C GLY A 388 -7.80 3.12 30.62
N SER A 389 -6.76 2.74 31.36
CA SER A 389 -6.08 3.59 32.35
C SER A 389 -4.56 3.68 32.16
N GLU A 390 -4.00 3.12 31.08
CA GLU A 390 -2.56 3.22 30.81
C GLU A 390 -2.18 4.65 30.37
N SER A 391 -1.14 5.19 31.01
CA SER A 391 -0.53 6.45 30.59
C SER A 391 0.52 6.19 29.51
N ILE A 392 0.06 5.87 28.30
CA ILE A 392 0.94 5.64 27.14
C ILE A 392 1.26 6.95 26.40
N LEU A 393 2.46 7.05 25.85
CA LEU A 393 2.85 8.09 24.90
C LEU A 393 2.59 7.65 23.46
N HIS A 394 2.73 6.36 23.17
CA HIS A 394 2.62 5.82 21.81
C HIS A 394 1.80 4.52 21.75
N ALA A 395 1.15 4.27 20.62
CA ALA A 395 0.23 3.13 20.46
C ALA A 395 0.92 1.76 20.67
N LEU A 396 2.14 1.62 20.15
CA LEU A 396 2.94 0.39 20.18
C LEU A 396 3.98 0.39 21.31
N GLU A 397 3.87 1.31 22.27
CA GLU A 397 4.76 1.38 23.43
C GLU A 397 4.78 0.05 24.19
N GLY A 398 5.96 -0.54 24.34
CA GLY A 398 6.19 -1.84 24.97
C GLY A 398 6.38 -3.01 24.00
N LEU A 399 6.06 -2.84 22.71
CA LEU A 399 6.24 -3.90 21.71
C LEU A 399 7.65 -3.90 21.11
N ARG A 400 8.22 -5.09 20.89
CA ARG A 400 9.51 -5.29 20.19
C ARG A 400 9.32 -5.93 18.82
N VAL A 401 10.00 -5.36 17.83
CA VAL A 401 9.97 -5.77 16.43
C VAL A 401 11.36 -6.23 15.98
N LEU A 402 11.46 -7.41 15.37
CA LEU A 402 12.64 -7.83 14.62
C LEU A 402 12.40 -7.56 13.13
N ASP A 403 13.18 -6.64 12.57
CA ASP A 403 13.10 -6.25 11.16
C ASP A 403 14.19 -6.97 10.34
N LEU A 404 13.77 -8.02 9.62
CA LEU A 404 14.60 -8.79 8.68
C LEU A 404 14.62 -8.19 7.27
N CYS A 405 13.93 -7.07 7.03
CA CYS A 405 13.65 -6.59 5.69
C CYS A 405 14.83 -5.87 5.03
N ILE A 406 14.78 -5.74 3.71
CA ILE A 406 15.79 -5.05 2.91
C ILE A 406 15.20 -4.08 1.89
N VAL A 407 16.05 -3.19 1.37
CA VAL A 407 15.80 -2.25 0.25
C VAL A 407 14.84 -1.09 0.58
N LEU A 408 13.52 -1.28 0.57
CA LEU A 408 12.56 -0.16 0.65
C LEU A 408 11.28 -0.47 1.45
N ALA A 409 10.31 -1.19 0.87
CA ALA A 409 8.97 -1.34 1.45
C ALA A 409 8.96 -1.97 2.86
N GLY A 410 9.73 -3.04 3.06
CA GLY A 410 9.86 -3.70 4.35
C GLY A 410 10.56 -2.83 5.40
N PRO A 411 11.73 -2.22 5.12
CA PRO A 411 12.32 -1.24 6.01
C PRO A 411 11.39 -0.05 6.34
N THR A 412 10.61 0.46 5.39
CA THR A 412 9.59 1.50 5.67
C THR A 412 8.55 1.02 6.68
N CYS A 413 8.06 -0.22 6.57
CA CYS A 413 7.17 -0.81 7.58
C CYS A 413 7.82 -0.82 8.97
N GLY A 414 9.08 -1.25 9.07
CA GLY A 414 9.84 -1.19 10.32
C GLY A 414 9.98 0.25 10.87
N ARG A 415 10.24 1.26 10.01
CA ARG A 415 10.30 2.67 10.43
C ARG A 415 8.96 3.13 11.00
N THR A 416 7.86 2.87 10.30
CA THR A 416 6.52 3.28 10.71
C THR A 416 6.13 2.66 12.06
N LEU A 417 6.46 1.39 12.31
CA LEU A 417 6.23 0.76 13.62
C LEU A 417 7.04 1.46 14.74
N GLY A 418 8.28 1.86 14.47
CA GLY A 418 9.09 2.65 15.40
C GLY A 418 8.54 4.06 15.66
N GLU A 419 7.99 4.72 14.64
CA GLU A 419 7.33 6.03 14.75
C GLU A 419 6.05 5.97 15.59
N PHE A 420 5.38 4.82 15.64
CA PHE A 420 4.28 4.53 16.58
C PHE A 420 4.73 3.90 17.91
N GLY A 421 6.03 3.95 18.23
CA GLY A 421 6.59 3.69 19.56
C GLY A 421 7.14 2.28 19.83
N ALA A 422 7.25 1.42 18.82
CA ALA A 422 7.83 0.10 18.99
C ALA A 422 9.38 0.12 19.07
N ASP A 423 9.97 -0.81 19.83
CA ASP A 423 11.43 -1.04 19.85
C ASP A 423 11.83 -1.91 18.65
N VAL A 424 12.29 -1.27 17.58
CA VAL A 424 12.61 -1.94 16.31
C VAL A 424 14.11 -2.26 16.22
N ILE A 425 14.41 -3.56 16.17
CA ILE A 425 15.75 -4.11 15.97
C ILE A 425 15.87 -4.59 14.53
N LYS A 426 16.57 -3.82 13.70
CA LYS A 426 17.00 -4.22 12.35
C LYS A 426 18.08 -5.29 12.46
N ILE A 427 17.81 -6.48 11.92
CA ILE A 427 18.80 -7.54 11.78
C ILE A 427 19.27 -7.54 10.31
N ASP A 428 20.58 -7.54 10.10
CA ASP A 428 21.18 -7.59 8.76
C ASP A 428 22.25 -8.67 8.63
N ASP A 429 22.44 -9.14 7.39
CA ASP A 429 23.55 -10.03 7.03
C ASP A 429 24.86 -9.22 6.94
N PRO A 430 25.93 -9.55 7.68
CA PRO A 430 27.21 -8.82 7.63
C PRO A 430 27.89 -8.87 6.26
N SER A 431 27.53 -9.79 5.37
CA SER A 431 28.06 -9.83 4.00
C SER A 431 27.29 -8.94 3.02
N ARG A 432 26.32 -8.14 3.48
CA ARG A 432 25.46 -7.32 2.61
C ARG A 432 26.15 -6.02 2.19
N PRO A 433 26.22 -5.68 0.89
CA PRO A 433 26.68 -4.37 0.46
C PRO A 433 25.63 -3.30 0.85
N TYR A 434 26.04 -2.32 1.65
CA TYR A 434 25.17 -1.25 2.14
C TYR A 434 25.22 -0.02 1.22
N ASN A 435 24.09 0.28 0.58
CA ASN A 435 23.86 1.60 -0.02
C ASN A 435 23.40 2.56 1.09
N ILE A 436 24.32 3.34 1.65
CA ILE A 436 24.04 4.19 2.82
C ILE A 436 22.90 5.20 2.55
N PRO A 437 22.93 6.03 1.47
CA PRO A 437 21.88 7.04 1.25
C PRO A 437 20.46 6.48 1.16
N GLY A 438 20.28 5.32 0.50
CA GLY A 438 18.98 4.66 0.39
C GLY A 438 18.45 4.12 1.72
N ASN A 439 19.33 3.81 2.68
CA ASN A 439 18.95 3.23 3.96
C ASN A 439 18.70 4.28 5.06
N THR A 440 19.23 5.50 4.94
CA THR A 440 19.08 6.55 5.97
C THR A 440 17.62 6.91 6.22
N ASP A 441 16.82 7.12 5.17
CA ASP A 441 15.40 7.44 5.27
C ASP A 441 14.61 6.31 5.94
N VAL A 442 14.64 5.11 5.34
CA VAL A 442 13.79 3.97 5.74
C VAL A 442 14.24 3.21 6.99
N ASN A 443 15.33 3.62 7.65
CA ASN A 443 15.80 3.01 8.90
C ASN A 443 15.91 3.99 10.09
N ARG A 444 15.42 5.23 9.95
CA ARG A 444 15.32 6.18 11.07
C ARG A 444 14.55 5.54 12.26
N GLY A 445 15.06 5.75 13.47
CA GLY A 445 14.42 5.29 14.71
C GLY A 445 14.69 3.83 15.10
N LYS A 446 15.38 3.06 14.26
CA LYS A 446 15.72 1.65 14.54
C LYS A 446 17.08 1.52 15.24
N ARG A 447 17.22 0.48 16.06
CA ARG A 447 18.52 -0.07 16.47
C ARG A 447 18.92 -1.17 15.50
N SER A 448 20.21 -1.44 15.30
CA SER A 448 20.66 -2.47 14.35
C SER A 448 21.65 -3.46 14.97
N ILE A 449 21.66 -4.68 14.42
CA ILE A 449 22.61 -5.75 14.73
C ILE A 449 22.92 -6.52 13.45
N GLN A 450 24.19 -6.92 13.27
CA GLN A 450 24.60 -7.78 12.17
C GLN A 450 24.66 -9.24 12.65
N ILE A 451 23.93 -10.12 11.98
CA ILE A 451 23.82 -11.54 12.29
C ILE A 451 23.87 -12.34 10.99
N ASN A 452 24.85 -13.24 10.86
CA ASN A 452 24.86 -14.21 9.76
C ASN A 452 23.90 -15.37 10.08
N LEU A 453 22.64 -15.24 9.65
CA LEU A 453 21.58 -16.26 9.84
C LEU A 453 21.85 -17.60 9.12
N LYS A 454 22.99 -17.76 8.44
CA LYS A 454 23.42 -19.03 7.83
C LYS A 454 24.31 -19.86 8.76
N THR A 455 24.76 -19.34 9.90
CA THR A 455 25.57 -20.09 10.88
C THR A 455 24.75 -20.50 12.10
N PRO A 456 25.12 -21.60 12.80
CA PRO A 456 24.44 -22.02 14.02
C PRO A 456 24.40 -20.93 15.10
N GLU A 457 25.49 -20.19 15.26
CA GLU A 457 25.63 -19.10 16.24
C GLU A 457 24.72 -17.93 15.91
N GLY A 458 24.62 -17.56 14.62
CA GLY A 458 23.72 -16.51 14.17
C GLY A 458 22.25 -16.88 14.39
N LEU A 459 21.89 -18.14 14.15
CA LEU A 459 20.55 -18.66 14.46
C LEU A 459 20.27 -18.69 15.97
N GLU A 460 21.25 -19.03 16.80
CA GLU A 460 21.12 -18.98 18.26
C GLU A 460 20.85 -17.55 18.75
N VAL A 461 21.59 -16.55 18.25
CA VAL A 461 21.37 -15.13 18.58
C VAL A 461 19.99 -14.67 18.10
N PHE A 462 19.58 -15.02 16.87
CA PHE A 462 18.24 -14.70 16.37
C PHE A 462 17.13 -15.25 17.27
N TYR A 463 17.25 -16.51 17.70
CA TYR A 463 16.23 -17.11 18.56
C TYR A 463 16.19 -16.51 19.97
N LYS A 464 17.34 -16.10 20.54
CA LYS A 464 17.37 -15.32 21.79
C LYS A 464 16.71 -13.94 21.65
N LEU A 465 16.82 -13.29 20.49
CA LEU A 465 16.07 -12.06 20.21
C LEU A 465 14.56 -12.34 20.11
N LEU A 466 14.18 -13.43 19.43
CA LEU A 466 12.79 -13.85 19.22
C LEU A 466 12.04 -14.12 20.54
N GLU A 467 12.71 -14.66 21.56
CA GLU A 467 12.15 -14.88 22.90
C GLU A 467 11.58 -13.60 23.54
N THR A 468 12.11 -12.42 23.16
CA THR A 468 11.68 -11.11 23.67
C THR A 468 10.92 -10.28 22.63
N ALA A 469 10.57 -10.85 21.48
CA ALA A 469 9.92 -10.14 20.38
C ALA A 469 8.43 -10.47 20.29
N ASP A 470 7.66 -9.48 19.85
CA ASP A 470 6.22 -9.61 19.59
C ASP A 470 5.94 -9.73 18.09
N ILE A 471 6.78 -9.10 17.26
CA ILE A 471 6.61 -9.01 15.81
C ILE A 471 7.93 -9.38 15.11
N VAL A 472 7.86 -10.22 14.08
CA VAL A 472 8.90 -10.36 13.05
C VAL A 472 8.36 -9.82 11.73
N VAL A 473 9.12 -8.91 11.11
CA VAL A 473 8.78 -8.31 9.80
C VAL A 473 9.85 -8.73 8.79
N GLU A 474 9.42 -9.19 7.62
CA GLU A 474 10.30 -9.70 6.57
C GLU A 474 9.76 -9.42 5.16
N ASN A 475 10.62 -9.50 4.13
CA ASN A 475 10.21 -9.25 2.73
C ASN A 475 10.79 -10.25 1.72
N ASN A 476 10.93 -11.51 2.11
CA ASN A 476 11.44 -12.58 1.27
C ASN A 476 10.32 -13.32 0.51
N ARG A 477 10.72 -14.03 -0.56
CA ARG A 477 9.88 -15.06 -1.17
C ARG A 477 9.58 -16.20 -0.19
N LYS A 478 8.40 -16.81 -0.35
CA LYS A 478 7.76 -17.77 0.56
C LYS A 478 8.67 -18.84 1.16
N SER A 479 9.53 -19.49 0.35
CA SER A 479 10.41 -20.56 0.82
C SER A 479 11.73 -20.11 1.50
N SER A 480 12.07 -18.82 1.53
CA SER A 480 13.40 -18.36 1.96
C SER A 480 13.67 -18.53 3.45
N LEU A 481 12.72 -18.15 4.33
CA LEU A 481 12.94 -18.28 5.77
C LEU A 481 12.99 -19.75 6.22
N SER A 482 12.26 -20.64 5.54
CA SER A 482 12.31 -22.09 5.79
C SER A 482 13.71 -22.68 5.53
N ARG A 483 14.42 -22.20 4.49
CA ARG A 483 15.81 -22.62 4.21
C ARG A 483 16.80 -22.16 5.27
N LEU A 484 16.52 -21.05 5.95
CA LEU A 484 17.30 -20.55 7.08
C LEU A 484 16.85 -21.16 8.42
N GLY A 485 15.84 -22.04 8.43
CA GLY A 485 15.31 -22.63 9.66
C GLY A 485 14.43 -21.70 10.50
N ILE A 486 14.07 -20.52 10.00
CA ILE A 486 13.33 -19.47 10.72
C ILE A 486 11.99 -19.14 10.06
N SER A 487 11.31 -20.13 9.48
CA SER A 487 9.94 -19.96 8.98
C SER A 487 8.95 -19.60 10.08
N PHE A 488 7.78 -19.05 9.72
CA PHE A 488 6.72 -18.72 10.69
C PHE A 488 6.38 -19.88 11.63
N GLU A 489 6.22 -21.10 11.11
CA GLU A 489 5.92 -22.28 11.95
C GLU A 489 7.07 -22.61 12.92
N GLN A 490 8.32 -22.45 12.49
CA GLN A 490 9.51 -22.67 13.35
C GLN A 490 9.69 -21.58 14.40
N MET A 491 9.33 -20.34 14.10
CA MET A 491 9.31 -19.24 15.06
C MET A 491 8.17 -19.42 16.07
N LYS A 492 6.96 -19.72 15.58
CA LYS A 492 5.76 -19.96 16.39
C LYS A 492 5.89 -21.16 17.32
N ALA A 493 6.61 -22.21 16.90
CA ALA A 493 6.92 -23.35 17.76
C ALA A 493 7.76 -22.96 19.01
N ARG A 494 8.45 -21.81 19.00
CA ARG A 494 9.21 -21.28 20.15
C ARG A 494 8.52 -20.11 20.86
N LYS A 495 7.85 -19.23 20.11
CA LYS A 495 7.08 -18.06 20.60
C LYS A 495 5.65 -18.16 20.05
N PRO A 496 4.73 -18.89 20.70
CA PRO A 496 3.41 -19.26 20.14
C PRO A 496 2.49 -18.10 19.75
N ASP A 497 2.73 -16.95 20.36
CA ASP A 497 2.04 -15.66 20.23
C ASP A 497 2.74 -14.69 19.26
N ILE A 498 3.81 -15.11 18.57
CA ILE A 498 4.53 -14.24 17.62
C ILE A 498 3.65 -13.79 16.45
N ILE A 499 3.68 -12.49 16.16
CA ILE A 499 3.10 -11.91 14.95
C ILE A 499 4.15 -11.94 13.84
N HIS A 500 3.77 -12.43 12.66
CA HIS A 500 4.64 -12.46 11.49
C HIS A 500 4.04 -11.65 10.34
N ALA A 501 4.72 -10.57 9.97
CA ALA A 501 4.35 -9.69 8.87
C ALA A 501 5.31 -9.89 7.68
N SER A 502 4.76 -10.03 6.49
CA SER A 502 5.53 -10.29 5.28
C SER A 502 5.14 -9.33 4.15
N LEU A 503 6.15 -8.71 3.53
CA LEU A 503 6.00 -7.70 2.49
C LEU A 503 6.67 -8.18 1.19
N ASN A 504 6.18 -9.27 0.60
CA ASN A 504 6.68 -9.80 -0.68
C ASN A 504 5.79 -9.43 -1.86
N ALA A 505 6.38 -9.40 -3.07
CA ALA A 505 5.77 -8.80 -4.25
C ALA A 505 4.52 -9.51 -4.80
N PHE A 506 4.39 -10.82 -4.60
CA PHE A 506 3.34 -11.66 -5.19
C PHE A 506 2.43 -12.34 -4.15
N GLY A 507 2.69 -12.17 -2.86
CA GLY A 507 1.96 -12.86 -1.80
C GLY A 507 2.24 -14.36 -1.71
N TYR A 508 1.62 -15.01 -0.72
CA TYR A 508 1.82 -16.43 -0.42
C TYR A 508 0.90 -17.40 -1.19
N ASP A 509 -0.11 -16.87 -1.90
CA ASP A 509 -1.14 -17.66 -2.59
C ASP A 509 -1.08 -17.42 -4.10
N GLY A 510 -1.39 -18.43 -4.90
CA GLY A 510 -1.31 -18.40 -6.36
C GLY A 510 0.05 -18.84 -6.92
N PRO A 511 0.14 -19.08 -8.24
CA PRO A 511 1.28 -19.72 -8.90
C PRO A 511 2.60 -18.95 -8.82
N TRP A 512 2.58 -17.62 -8.61
CA TRP A 512 3.80 -16.80 -8.54
C TRP A 512 4.36 -16.63 -7.12
N SER A 513 3.81 -17.32 -6.11
CA SER A 513 4.19 -17.13 -4.69
C SER A 513 5.65 -17.48 -4.33
N GLU A 514 6.39 -18.16 -5.21
CA GLU A 514 7.84 -18.41 -5.08
C GLU A 514 8.72 -17.53 -6.00
N ARG A 515 8.11 -16.78 -6.95
CA ARG A 515 8.86 -15.90 -7.85
C ARG A 515 9.48 -14.74 -7.06
N PRO A 516 10.75 -14.37 -7.30
CA PRO A 516 11.29 -13.11 -6.81
C PRO A 516 10.61 -11.94 -7.53
N GLY A 517 10.43 -10.81 -6.86
CA GLY A 517 9.70 -9.68 -7.43
C GLY A 517 10.23 -8.34 -6.97
N TRP A 518 10.25 -7.41 -7.92
CA TRP A 518 10.69 -6.03 -7.77
C TRP A 518 9.56 -5.09 -8.20
N GLU A 519 9.63 -3.82 -7.83
CA GLU A 519 8.59 -2.84 -8.18
C GLU A 519 8.39 -2.72 -9.69
N GLN A 520 9.47 -2.73 -10.48
CA GLN A 520 9.44 -2.80 -11.94
C GLN A 520 8.47 -3.90 -12.44
N LEU A 521 8.52 -5.09 -11.83
CA LEU A 521 7.68 -6.23 -12.22
C LEU A 521 6.23 -6.06 -11.77
N ALA A 522 5.99 -5.46 -10.61
CA ALA A 522 4.65 -5.13 -10.16
C ALA A 522 4.00 -4.12 -11.12
N GLN A 523 4.72 -3.08 -11.52
CA GLN A 523 4.26 -2.08 -12.49
C GLN A 523 4.03 -2.66 -13.89
N ALA A 524 4.93 -3.51 -14.37
CA ALA A 524 4.80 -4.21 -15.66
C ALA A 524 3.61 -5.20 -15.67
N THR A 525 3.39 -5.92 -14.57
CA THR A 525 2.29 -6.89 -14.45
C THR A 525 0.93 -6.20 -14.28
N ALA A 526 0.86 -5.09 -13.54
CA ALA A 526 -0.38 -4.36 -13.26
C ALA A 526 -0.79 -3.39 -14.39
N GLY A 527 -0.03 -3.31 -15.48
CA GLY A 527 -0.29 -2.42 -16.62
C GLY A 527 -0.02 -0.95 -16.39
N ILE A 528 0.68 -0.59 -15.31
CA ILE A 528 1.14 0.79 -15.08
C ILE A 528 2.11 1.21 -16.19
N GLN A 529 3.02 0.32 -16.60
CA GLN A 529 4.00 0.64 -17.64
C GLN A 529 3.38 0.84 -19.02
N VAL A 530 2.43 -0.01 -19.40
CA VAL A 530 1.65 0.13 -20.65
C VAL A 530 0.81 1.41 -20.58
N ARG A 531 0.20 1.72 -19.44
CA ARG A 531 -0.57 2.95 -19.25
C ARG A 531 0.28 4.23 -19.38
N ARG A 532 1.55 4.22 -18.99
CA ARG A 532 2.49 5.33 -19.23
C ARG A 532 3.01 5.37 -20.67
N GLY A 533 3.31 4.21 -21.26
CA GLY A 533 3.80 4.10 -22.64
C GLY A 533 2.75 4.44 -23.71
N GLY A 534 1.47 4.37 -23.36
CA GLY A 534 0.36 4.33 -24.29
C GLY A 534 0.03 2.89 -24.68
N ARG A 535 -1.26 2.62 -24.97
CA ARG A 535 -1.78 1.26 -25.22
C ARG A 535 -1.02 0.52 -26.32
N ASP A 536 -0.65 1.25 -27.36
CA ASP A 536 0.01 0.74 -28.58
C ASP A 536 1.46 1.24 -28.70
N GLY A 537 2.04 1.74 -27.60
CA GLY A 537 3.40 2.28 -27.53
C GLY A 537 4.32 1.45 -26.63
N THR A 538 5.63 1.74 -26.68
CA THR A 538 6.64 1.11 -25.80
C THR A 538 6.29 1.35 -24.33
N PRO A 539 6.12 0.30 -23.50
CA PRO A 539 5.84 0.46 -22.07
C PRO A 539 6.97 1.20 -21.34
N LYS A 540 6.61 2.15 -20.47
CA LYS A 540 7.57 3.02 -19.78
C LYS A 540 7.46 2.90 -18.26
N LEU A 541 8.60 2.91 -17.55
CA LEU A 541 8.72 2.43 -16.16
C LEU A 541 7.81 3.09 -15.10
N LEU A 542 7.34 4.33 -15.31
CA LEU A 542 6.93 5.32 -14.29
C LEU A 542 8.13 5.78 -13.43
N PRO A 543 8.31 7.09 -13.19
CA PRO A 543 9.40 7.55 -12.34
C PRO A 543 9.19 7.14 -10.87
N TYR A 544 10.30 6.89 -10.17
CA TYR A 544 10.35 7.04 -8.72
C TYR A 544 10.22 8.53 -8.40
N PRO A 545 9.27 8.97 -7.56
CA PRO A 545 9.15 10.37 -7.14
C PRO A 545 10.36 10.91 -6.36
#